data_AF-A0A4Q0HNS6-F1
#
_entry.id   AF-A0A4Q0HNS6-F1
#
_cell.length_a   1.000
_cell.length_b   1.000
_cell.length_c   1.000
_cell.angle_alpha   90.00
_cell.angle_beta   90.00
_cell.angle_gamma   90.00
#
_symmetry.space_group_name_H-M   'P 1'
#
loop_
_entity.id
_entity.type
_entity.pdbx_description
1 polymer ?
#
loop_
_entity_poly.entity_id
_entity_poly.type
_entity_poly.pdbx_seq_one_letter_code
_entity_poly.pdbx_strand_id
1 'polypeptide(L)'
;MGGQNYYGDELFSLDHYKAGDNRLYMQNANGVLQPRGSITEDGMIQLSGDPAVAYLEVGSVLVRVELDSTRNKYQLIPNGSNSAPGIYLDTGGSRASWVPEMRLDSIGAIINAARKSLGYTGVTSDMSQGLMSTVDKQTYCYMRQYARQMIAFDNPRIRNAPVQQRDRMIDAHIWTHGYPYDRLLLGMHARAEGVALPAGVVQFDAFQGMATVAARREGTFNLEAVAVNDQLHYPYRGRRGDEQDFFDQWRALDIKQTRQRGAANEQMYRELLKNDGYRIIPGGTYGGSQNGFDLVFMGPAGDVYVLEVKHAKSGHVSMARVNQHFQMEDGWVTRVLSKLDSHDPGAGQQVADALARQRLFKVIGATLPDGKLVLFKIDMSAVRAR
;
A
#
# COMPACT_ATOMS: atom_id res chain seq x y z
N MET A 1 19.64 16.11 4.18
CA MET A 1 20.48 16.52 3.03
C MET A 1 21.98 16.22 3.22
N GLY A 2 22.38 15.23 4.03
CA GLY A 2 23.79 14.77 4.09
C GLY A 2 24.08 13.54 3.22
N GLY A 3 23.06 12.81 2.75
CA GLY A 3 23.21 11.55 2.00
C GLY A 3 23.63 11.69 0.54
N GLN A 4 23.47 12.88 -0.07
CA GLN A 4 23.88 13.12 -1.46
C GLN A 4 25.38 12.91 -1.64
N ASN A 5 26.19 13.38 -0.67
CA ASN A 5 27.65 13.23 -0.70
C ASN A 5 28.11 11.77 -0.52
N TYR A 6 27.28 10.92 0.10
CA TYR A 6 27.65 9.53 0.41
C TYR A 6 27.20 8.55 -0.66
N TYR A 7 26.00 8.75 -1.23
CA TYR A 7 25.34 7.78 -2.09
C TYR A 7 24.97 8.34 -3.47
N GLY A 8 25.07 9.66 -3.67
CA GLY A 8 24.82 10.27 -4.97
C GLY A 8 25.92 9.93 -5.97
N ASP A 9 25.49 9.52 -7.16
CA ASP A 9 26.39 9.34 -8.29
C ASP A 9 26.49 10.66 -9.07
N GLU A 10 27.60 11.38 -8.86
CA GLU A 10 27.88 12.63 -9.57
C GLU A 10 28.26 12.41 -11.06
N LEU A 11 28.57 11.17 -11.46
CA LEU A 11 29.00 10.82 -12.80
C LEU A 11 27.83 10.46 -13.73
N PHE A 12 26.63 10.26 -13.17
CA PHE A 12 25.43 9.90 -13.93
C PHE A 12 24.32 10.96 -13.76
N SER A 13 23.90 11.57 -14.86
CA SER A 13 22.75 12.46 -14.92
C SER A 13 21.71 11.98 -15.94
N LEU A 14 20.43 12.03 -15.53
CA LEU A 14 19.29 11.79 -16.41
C LEU A 14 19.04 12.93 -17.41
N ASP A 15 19.67 14.10 -17.24
CA ASP A 15 19.44 15.27 -18.11
C ASP A 15 19.81 15.00 -19.58
N HIS A 16 20.67 14.02 -19.82
CA HIS A 16 21.07 13.59 -21.17
C HIS A 16 20.10 12.61 -21.82
N TYR A 17 19.05 12.20 -21.10
CA TYR A 17 18.09 11.21 -21.54
C TYR A 17 16.69 11.80 -21.68
N LYS A 18 15.98 11.38 -22.73
CA LYS A 18 14.54 11.57 -22.87
C LYS A 18 13.84 10.32 -22.35
N ALA A 19 13.03 10.48 -21.29
CA ALA A 19 12.16 9.43 -20.80
C ALA A 19 10.97 9.22 -21.75
N GLY A 20 10.71 7.97 -22.13
CA GLY A 20 9.42 7.48 -22.60
C GLY A 20 8.77 6.59 -21.52
N ASP A 21 7.63 5.97 -21.82
CA ASP A 21 6.81 5.26 -20.83
C ASP A 21 7.61 4.25 -19.97
N ASN A 22 8.43 3.39 -20.58
CA ASN A 22 9.28 2.40 -19.89
C ASN A 22 10.73 2.37 -20.44
N ARG A 23 11.14 3.41 -21.19
CA ARG A 23 12.43 3.43 -21.91
C ARG A 23 13.12 4.77 -21.76
N LEU A 24 14.44 4.71 -21.66
CA LEU A 24 15.30 5.89 -21.76
C LEU A 24 15.88 5.97 -23.16
N TYR A 25 15.84 7.17 -23.73
CA TYR A 25 16.37 7.44 -25.05
C TYR A 25 17.47 8.50 -24.97
N MET A 26 18.51 8.35 -25.77
CA MET A 26 19.54 9.37 -25.95
C MET A 26 19.63 9.73 -27.43
N GLN A 27 19.82 11.01 -27.72
CA GLN A 27 19.97 11.47 -29.09
C GLN A 27 21.38 11.16 -29.60
N ASN A 28 21.52 10.49 -30.75
CA ASN A 28 22.82 10.27 -31.36
C ASN A 28 23.29 11.52 -32.13
N ALA A 29 24.52 11.48 -32.66
CA ALA A 29 25.13 12.58 -33.41
C ALA A 29 24.30 13.06 -34.63
N ASN A 30 23.40 12.22 -35.15
CA ASN A 30 22.54 12.52 -36.28
C ASN A 30 21.13 13.00 -35.85
N GLY A 31 20.91 13.26 -34.56
CA GLY A 31 19.62 13.73 -34.05
C GLY A 31 18.59 12.62 -33.83
N VAL A 32 18.93 11.34 -34.01
CA VAL A 32 18.00 10.21 -33.88
C VAL A 32 18.02 9.68 -32.45
N LEU A 33 16.82 9.52 -31.86
CA LEU A 33 16.66 8.91 -30.54
C LEU A 33 16.92 7.41 -30.59
N GLN A 34 17.91 6.97 -29.80
CA GLN A 34 18.23 5.55 -29.63
C GLN A 34 17.88 5.11 -28.22
N PRO A 35 17.28 3.92 -28.02
CA PRO A 35 17.07 3.38 -26.69
C PRO A 35 18.43 3.12 -26.02
N ARG A 36 18.58 3.63 -24.79
CA ARG A 36 19.79 3.52 -23.97
C ARG A 36 19.51 3.04 -22.55
N GLY A 37 18.29 2.63 -22.26
CA GLY A 37 17.92 2.06 -20.97
C GLY A 37 16.41 1.84 -20.84
N SER A 38 16.01 1.43 -19.65
CA SER A 38 14.63 1.23 -19.23
C SER A 38 14.37 1.85 -17.86
N ILE A 39 13.11 2.25 -17.66
CA ILE A 39 12.57 2.61 -16.35
C ILE A 39 11.44 1.61 -16.07
N THR A 40 11.50 0.93 -14.93
CA THR A 40 10.46 -0.02 -14.50
C THR A 40 9.29 0.71 -13.81
N GLU A 41 8.18 0.01 -13.59
CA GLU A 41 6.98 0.60 -12.96
C GLU A 41 7.22 1.06 -11.51
N ASP A 42 8.20 0.45 -10.83
CA ASP A 42 8.72 0.80 -9.50
C ASP A 42 9.86 1.84 -9.55
N GLY A 43 10.16 2.42 -10.71
CA GLY A 43 11.10 3.53 -10.85
C GLY A 43 12.58 3.13 -10.91
N MET A 44 12.88 1.84 -11.03
CA MET A 44 14.24 1.35 -11.23
C MET A 44 14.73 1.72 -12.63
N ILE A 45 15.92 2.31 -12.68
CA ILE A 45 16.54 2.76 -13.91
C ILE A 45 17.68 1.82 -14.26
N GLN A 46 17.65 1.26 -15.48
CA GLN A 46 18.70 0.37 -15.99
C GLN A 46 19.20 0.88 -17.33
N LEU A 47 20.52 1.04 -17.46
CA LEU A 47 21.15 1.51 -18.70
C LEU A 47 21.53 0.34 -19.60
N SER A 48 21.44 0.54 -20.92
CA SER A 48 21.85 -0.45 -21.91
C SER A 48 23.37 -0.55 -21.96
N GLY A 49 23.92 -1.75 -21.77
CA GLY A 49 25.35 -2.05 -21.85
C GLY A 49 25.97 -2.51 -20.53
N ASP A 50 25.32 -2.24 -19.40
CA ASP A 50 25.70 -2.78 -18.09
C ASP A 50 24.44 -3.10 -17.25
N PRO A 51 23.81 -4.28 -17.46
CA PRO A 51 22.59 -4.65 -16.75
C PRO A 51 22.81 -4.92 -15.26
N ALA A 52 24.06 -4.99 -14.79
CA ALA A 52 24.37 -5.21 -13.38
C ALA A 52 24.25 -3.92 -12.55
N VAL A 53 24.27 -2.75 -13.19
CA VAL A 53 24.16 -1.46 -12.53
C VAL A 53 22.76 -0.89 -12.74
N ALA A 54 22.02 -0.77 -11.65
CA ALA A 54 20.74 -0.09 -11.61
C ALA A 54 20.83 1.19 -10.79
N TYR A 55 19.94 2.13 -11.07
CA TYR A 55 19.87 3.41 -10.40
C TYR A 55 18.46 3.67 -9.89
N LEU A 56 18.37 4.42 -8.80
CA LEU A 56 17.12 4.98 -8.29
C LEU A 56 17.25 6.48 -8.15
N GLU A 57 16.14 7.19 -8.29
CA GLU A 57 16.06 8.59 -7.88
C GLU A 57 15.55 8.66 -6.43
N VAL A 58 16.39 9.11 -5.51
CA VAL A 58 16.06 9.29 -4.09
C VAL A 58 16.24 10.76 -3.73
N GLY A 59 15.13 11.46 -3.44
CA GLY A 59 15.18 12.87 -3.05
C GLY A 59 15.88 13.76 -4.08
N SER A 60 15.61 13.52 -5.37
CA SER A 60 16.22 14.18 -6.53
C SER A 60 17.70 13.88 -6.75
N VAL A 61 18.20 12.79 -6.17
CA VAL A 61 19.56 12.31 -6.42
C VAL A 61 19.51 10.93 -7.02
N LEU A 62 20.28 10.74 -8.08
CA LEU A 62 20.51 9.42 -8.65
C LEU A 62 21.52 8.67 -7.79
N VAL A 63 21.11 7.50 -7.35
CA VAL A 63 21.89 6.65 -6.47
C VAL A 63 22.04 5.28 -7.12
N ARG A 64 23.26 4.75 -7.12
CA ARG A 64 23.52 3.39 -7.60
C ARG A 64 22.95 2.38 -6.62
N VAL A 65 22.30 1.36 -7.16
CA VAL A 65 21.79 0.23 -6.40
C VAL A 65 22.24 -1.10 -7.00
N GLU A 66 22.39 -2.08 -6.13
CA GLU A 66 22.72 -3.46 -6.51
C GLU A 66 21.72 -4.42 -5.88
N LEU A 67 21.43 -5.51 -6.58
CA LEU A 67 20.61 -6.59 -6.03
C LEU A 67 21.48 -7.51 -5.20
N ASP A 68 21.24 -7.55 -3.89
CA ASP A 68 21.74 -8.62 -3.04
C ASP A 68 20.91 -9.88 -3.30
N SER A 69 21.48 -10.85 -3.99
CA SER A 69 20.82 -12.11 -4.33
C SER A 69 20.57 -13.02 -3.12
N THR A 70 21.32 -12.84 -2.02
CA THR A 70 21.17 -13.63 -0.80
C THR A 70 19.92 -13.19 -0.03
N ARG A 71 19.66 -11.88 0.02
CA ARG A 71 18.45 -11.32 0.64
C ARG A 71 17.31 -11.07 -0.35
N ASN A 72 17.59 -11.19 -1.66
CA ASN A 72 16.75 -10.78 -2.77
C ASN A 72 16.20 -9.35 -2.57
N LYS A 73 17.10 -8.41 -2.27
CA LYS A 73 16.76 -7.04 -1.92
C LYS A 73 17.76 -6.05 -2.53
N TYR A 74 17.27 -4.91 -2.96
CA TYR A 74 18.14 -3.85 -3.48
C TYR A 74 18.85 -3.13 -2.33
N GLN A 75 20.09 -2.76 -2.56
CA GLN A 75 20.92 -2.02 -1.62
C GLN A 75 21.50 -0.79 -2.31
N LEU A 76 21.40 0.37 -1.65
CA LEU A 76 22.17 1.56 -2.01
C LEU A 76 23.65 1.30 -1.77
N ILE A 77 24.44 1.52 -2.79
CA ILE A 77 25.89 1.40 -2.70
C ILE A 77 26.49 2.79 -2.48
N PRO A 78 27.41 2.96 -1.51
CA PRO A 78 28.14 4.20 -1.35
C PRO A 78 28.90 4.55 -2.63
N ASN A 79 29.05 5.84 -2.89
CA ASN A 79 29.95 6.29 -3.95
C ASN A 79 31.39 5.81 -3.63
N GLY A 80 32.15 5.40 -4.66
CA GLY A 80 33.35 4.56 -4.55
C GLY A 80 34.52 5.12 -3.72
N SER A 81 34.43 6.35 -3.22
CA SER A 81 35.37 6.99 -2.30
C SER A 81 34.97 6.89 -0.82
N ASN A 82 33.76 6.40 -0.50
CA ASN A 82 33.17 6.44 0.84
C ASN A 82 33.09 5.05 1.48
N SER A 83 33.48 4.95 2.76
CA SER A 83 33.38 3.72 3.56
C SER A 83 32.03 3.56 4.27
N ALA A 84 30.98 4.24 3.79
CA ALA A 84 29.66 4.14 4.40
C ALA A 84 29.10 2.71 4.21
N PRO A 85 28.27 2.19 5.12
CA PRO A 85 27.59 0.92 4.87
C PRO A 85 26.55 1.09 3.76
N GLY A 86 26.31 0.04 2.98
CA GLY A 86 25.20 0.03 2.04
C GLY A 86 23.85 -0.02 2.78
N ILE A 87 22.82 0.58 2.20
CA ILE A 87 21.49 0.68 2.82
C ILE A 87 20.50 -0.17 2.04
N TYR A 88 19.95 -1.21 2.66
CA TYR A 88 18.90 -2.01 2.04
C TYR A 88 17.62 -1.19 1.87
N LEU A 89 16.90 -1.44 0.77
CA LEU A 89 15.74 -0.69 0.38
C LEU A 89 14.48 -1.54 0.34
N ASP A 90 13.38 -0.96 0.79
CA ASP A 90 12.03 -1.41 0.52
C ASP A 90 11.38 -0.51 -0.53
N THR A 91 10.37 -1.05 -1.22
CA THR A 91 9.45 -0.21 -2.00
C THR A 91 8.80 0.83 -1.06
N GLY A 92 8.45 1.99 -1.59
CA GLY A 92 7.77 3.05 -0.84
C GLY A 92 6.25 2.87 -0.87
N GLY A 93 5.55 3.78 -0.19
CA GLY A 93 4.08 3.84 -0.25
C GLY A 93 3.54 4.49 -1.51
N SER A 94 4.34 5.36 -2.12
CA SER A 94 3.99 6.10 -3.33
C SER A 94 4.53 5.41 -4.59
N ARG A 95 3.92 5.68 -5.75
CA ARG A 95 4.33 5.08 -7.02
C ARG A 95 5.80 5.42 -7.31
N ALA A 96 6.57 4.41 -7.72
CA ALA A 96 7.98 4.54 -8.05
C ALA A 96 8.83 5.15 -6.91
N SER A 97 8.45 4.88 -5.66
CA SER A 97 9.16 5.33 -4.47
C SER A 97 9.85 4.16 -3.79
N TRP A 98 10.89 4.46 -3.04
CA TRP A 98 11.68 3.53 -2.23
C TRP A 98 11.99 4.18 -0.89
N VAL A 99 12.19 3.37 0.15
CA VAL A 99 12.57 3.81 1.49
C VAL A 99 13.63 2.87 2.07
N PRO A 100 14.46 3.33 3.02
CA PRO A 100 15.33 2.43 3.76
C PRO A 100 14.55 1.29 4.42
N GLU A 101 15.16 0.11 4.48
CA GLU A 101 14.73 -0.97 5.35
C GLU A 101 14.82 -0.53 6.82
N MET A 102 13.90 -1.02 7.66
CA MET A 102 14.07 -0.87 9.11
C MET A 102 15.39 -1.51 9.55
N ARG A 103 16.03 -0.99 10.61
CA ARG A 103 17.32 -1.49 11.11
C ARG A 103 17.13 -2.80 11.88
N LEU A 104 16.89 -3.89 11.15
CA LEU A 104 16.49 -5.20 11.67
C LEU A 104 17.46 -5.77 12.70
N ASP A 105 18.76 -5.52 12.52
CA ASP A 105 19.85 -5.87 13.43
C ASP A 105 19.74 -5.20 14.82
N SER A 106 19.00 -4.09 14.91
CA SER A 106 18.97 -3.22 16.08
C SER A 106 17.60 -3.19 16.78
N ILE A 107 16.61 -3.93 16.30
CA ILE A 107 15.21 -3.83 16.77
C ILE A 107 14.62 -5.16 17.25
N GLY A 108 15.46 -6.07 17.76
CA GLY A 108 15.04 -7.41 18.22
C GLY A 108 13.84 -7.40 19.20
N ALA A 109 13.76 -6.42 20.11
CA ALA A 109 12.62 -6.28 21.02
C ALA A 109 11.29 -5.98 20.29
N ILE A 110 11.33 -5.13 19.26
CA ILE A 110 10.16 -4.81 18.43
C ILE A 110 9.74 -6.05 17.63
N ILE A 111 10.72 -6.75 17.05
CA ILE A 111 10.50 -8.00 16.30
C ILE A 111 9.79 -9.03 17.17
N ASN A 112 10.29 -9.26 18.38
CA ASN A 112 9.72 -10.25 19.29
C ASN A 112 8.30 -9.87 19.73
N ALA A 113 8.05 -8.59 20.02
CA ALA A 113 6.71 -8.10 20.34
C ALA A 113 5.73 -8.24 19.16
N ALA A 114 6.19 -7.95 17.93
CA ALA A 114 5.39 -8.13 16.71
C ALA A 114 5.07 -9.61 16.46
N ARG A 115 6.06 -10.51 16.59
CA ARG A 115 5.86 -11.96 16.50
C ARG A 115 4.84 -12.45 17.52
N LYS A 116 4.99 -12.05 18.79
CA LYS A 116 4.03 -12.40 19.85
C LYS A 116 2.61 -11.91 19.53
N SER A 117 2.48 -10.67 19.04
CA SER A 117 1.19 -10.10 18.64
C SER A 117 0.51 -10.87 17.50
N LEU A 118 1.30 -11.48 16.62
CA LEU A 118 0.82 -12.31 15.50
C LEU A 118 0.72 -13.81 15.84
N GLY A 119 1.06 -14.21 17.07
CA GLY A 119 1.03 -15.61 17.52
C GLY A 119 2.26 -16.45 17.12
N TYR A 120 3.35 -15.83 16.67
CA TYR A 120 4.58 -16.50 16.22
C TYR A 120 5.61 -16.68 17.36
N THR A 121 5.18 -17.14 18.53
CA THR A 121 5.99 -17.14 19.77
C THR A 121 7.20 -18.08 19.77
N GLY A 122 7.30 -19.00 18.80
CA GLY A 122 8.44 -19.92 18.65
C GLY A 122 9.47 -19.51 17.59
N VAL A 123 9.30 -18.37 16.91
CA VAL A 123 10.16 -17.97 15.79
C VAL A 123 11.33 -17.11 16.28
N THR A 124 12.55 -17.58 16.03
CA THR A 124 13.81 -16.95 16.47
C THR A 124 14.77 -16.61 15.32
N SER A 125 14.33 -16.76 14.07
CA SER A 125 15.12 -16.40 12.89
C SER A 125 15.56 -14.94 12.94
N ASP A 126 16.74 -14.65 12.42
CA ASP A 126 17.23 -13.28 12.24
C ASP A 126 16.74 -12.74 10.89
N MET A 127 15.83 -11.75 10.92
CA MET A 127 15.26 -11.16 9.71
C MET A 127 16.25 -10.30 8.92
N SER A 128 17.40 -9.95 9.51
CA SER A 128 18.49 -9.26 8.81
C SER A 128 19.30 -10.19 7.91
N GLN A 129 19.14 -11.51 8.03
CA GLN A 129 19.97 -12.50 7.35
C GLN A 129 19.17 -13.29 6.31
N GLY A 130 19.71 -13.35 5.08
CA GLY A 130 19.16 -14.17 4.00
C GLY A 130 17.73 -13.82 3.61
N LEU A 131 17.03 -14.79 3.03
CA LEU A 131 15.63 -14.67 2.63
C LEU A 131 14.71 -14.80 3.84
N MET A 132 13.83 -13.81 4.05
CA MET A 132 12.80 -13.88 5.06
C MET A 132 11.82 -15.04 4.79
N SER A 133 11.54 -15.83 5.83
CA SER A 133 10.45 -16.81 5.82
C SER A 133 9.08 -16.12 5.64
N THR A 134 8.03 -16.87 5.32
CA THR A 134 6.66 -16.31 5.24
C THR A 134 6.25 -15.63 6.54
N VAL A 135 6.61 -16.22 7.68
CA VAL A 135 6.31 -15.67 9.01
C VAL A 135 7.08 -14.37 9.27
N ASP A 136 8.35 -14.33 8.87
CA ASP A 136 9.18 -13.14 9.00
C ASP A 136 8.69 -12.01 8.09
N LYS A 137 8.28 -12.31 6.85
CA LYS A 137 7.66 -11.33 5.95
C LYS A 137 6.38 -10.75 6.54
N GLN A 138 5.52 -11.59 7.13
CA GLN A 138 4.29 -11.13 7.78
C GLN A 138 4.59 -10.25 9.00
N THR A 139 5.57 -10.65 9.82
CA THR A 139 6.05 -9.85 10.97
C THR A 139 6.62 -8.51 10.51
N TYR A 140 7.47 -8.52 9.48
CA TYR A 140 8.08 -7.33 8.91
C TYR A 140 7.05 -6.37 8.35
N CYS A 141 6.12 -6.88 7.55
CA CYS A 141 5.01 -6.11 6.99
C CYS A 141 4.19 -5.44 8.10
N TYR A 142 3.84 -6.18 9.16
CA TYR A 142 3.10 -5.63 10.29
C TYR A 142 3.84 -4.48 10.99
N MET A 143 5.13 -4.66 11.30
CA MET A 143 5.98 -3.61 11.87
C MET A 143 6.04 -2.38 10.97
N ARG A 144 6.30 -2.59 9.67
CA ARG A 144 6.47 -1.49 8.71
C ARG A 144 5.19 -0.69 8.56
N GLN A 145 4.04 -1.36 8.43
CA GLN A 145 2.76 -0.69 8.33
C GLN A 145 2.45 0.12 9.58
N TYR A 146 2.69 -0.43 10.77
CA TYR A 146 2.41 0.32 12.01
C TYR A 146 3.35 1.53 12.15
N ALA A 147 4.62 1.38 11.80
CA ALA A 147 5.59 2.47 11.81
C ALA A 147 5.17 3.60 10.83
N ARG A 148 4.74 3.24 9.62
CA ARG A 148 4.24 4.19 8.61
C ARG A 148 2.98 4.92 9.10
N GLN A 149 2.06 4.20 9.72
CA GLN A 149 0.87 4.80 10.34
C GLN A 149 1.25 5.80 11.45
N MET A 150 2.19 5.44 12.33
CA MET A 150 2.64 6.32 13.41
C MET A 150 3.23 7.62 12.84
N ILE A 151 4.08 7.54 11.81
CA ILE A 151 4.60 8.73 11.11
C ILE A 151 3.45 9.61 10.61
N ALA A 152 2.44 9.00 9.99
CA ALA A 152 1.32 9.72 9.43
C ALA A 152 0.42 10.35 10.51
N PHE A 153 0.34 9.75 11.70
CA PHE A 153 -0.46 10.24 12.83
C PHE A 153 0.26 11.34 13.63
N ASP A 154 1.55 11.12 13.92
CA ASP A 154 2.36 11.99 14.78
C ASP A 154 2.74 13.29 14.10
N ASN A 155 2.81 13.31 12.77
CA ASN A 155 3.11 14.51 12.01
C ASN A 155 1.81 15.22 11.55
N PRO A 156 1.46 16.40 12.12
CA PRO A 156 0.20 17.07 11.79
C PRO A 156 0.10 17.48 10.32
N ARG A 157 1.23 17.78 9.66
CA ARG A 157 1.24 18.12 8.23
C ARG A 157 0.88 16.91 7.38
N ILE A 158 1.39 15.72 7.73
CA ILE A 158 1.05 14.48 7.02
C ILE A 158 -0.39 14.06 7.34
N ARG A 159 -0.79 14.09 8.61
CA ARG A 159 -2.12 13.68 9.06
C ARG A 159 -3.26 14.44 8.38
N ASN A 160 -3.05 15.73 8.15
CA ASN A 160 -4.04 16.62 7.57
C ASN A 160 -3.91 16.78 6.05
N ALA A 161 -2.93 16.11 5.42
CA ALA A 161 -2.74 16.18 3.97
C ALA A 161 -3.81 15.37 3.22
N PRO A 162 -4.07 15.73 1.94
CA PRO A 162 -4.88 14.91 1.04
C PRO A 162 -4.33 13.48 0.96
N VAL A 163 -5.21 12.48 0.91
CA VAL A 163 -4.80 11.05 0.90
C VAL A 163 -3.84 10.71 -0.22
N GLN A 164 -3.97 11.34 -1.40
CA GLN A 164 -3.08 11.09 -2.54
C GLN A 164 -1.64 11.58 -2.30
N GLN A 165 -1.42 12.47 -1.33
CA GLN A 165 -0.10 13.02 -0.99
C GLN A 165 0.53 12.33 0.22
N ARG A 166 -0.28 11.69 1.08
CA ARG A 166 0.19 11.15 2.37
C ARG A 166 1.33 10.15 2.20
N ASP A 167 1.22 9.20 1.28
CA ASP A 167 2.26 8.17 1.11
C ASP A 167 3.62 8.77 0.71
N ARG A 168 3.63 9.74 -0.21
CA ARG A 168 4.86 10.47 -0.59
C ARG A 168 5.45 11.21 0.60
N MET A 169 4.61 11.84 1.42
CA MET A 169 5.08 12.59 2.59
C MET A 169 5.62 11.66 3.69
N ILE A 170 5.04 10.46 3.86
CA ILE A 170 5.55 9.42 4.77
C ILE A 170 6.91 8.93 4.26
N ASP A 171 7.03 8.60 2.98
CA ASP A 171 8.29 8.13 2.39
C ASP A 171 9.40 9.17 2.57
N ALA A 172 9.11 10.45 2.27
CA ALA A 172 10.05 11.56 2.50
C ALA A 172 10.41 11.74 3.98
N HIS A 173 9.46 11.52 4.89
CA HIS A 173 9.72 11.56 6.33
C HIS A 173 10.70 10.45 6.75
N ILE A 174 10.52 9.21 6.25
CA ILE A 174 11.41 8.09 6.56
C ILE A 174 12.84 8.40 6.10
N TRP A 175 13.02 8.94 4.90
CA TRP A 175 14.34 9.36 4.42
C TRP A 175 15.01 10.42 5.29
N THR A 176 14.21 11.33 5.85
CA THR A 176 14.73 12.48 6.58
C THR A 176 14.95 12.19 8.07
N HIS A 177 14.08 11.38 8.68
CA HIS A 177 14.02 11.19 10.13
C HIS A 177 14.11 9.72 10.56
N GLY A 178 14.04 8.77 9.62
CA GLY A 178 13.96 7.33 9.91
C GLY A 178 12.57 6.88 10.38
N TYR A 179 12.49 5.62 10.82
CA TYR A 179 11.29 5.06 11.44
C TYR A 179 11.20 5.39 12.93
N PRO A 180 9.99 5.52 13.50
CA PRO A 180 9.78 5.88 14.89
C PRO A 180 9.93 4.67 15.83
N TYR A 181 11.15 4.13 15.97
CA TYR A 181 11.40 2.86 16.68
C TYR A 181 10.90 2.85 18.13
N ASP A 182 11.08 3.92 18.89
CA ASP A 182 10.63 3.99 20.30
C ASP A 182 9.11 3.90 20.40
N ARG A 183 8.38 4.62 19.54
CA ARG A 183 6.92 4.57 19.48
C ARG A 183 6.43 3.21 18.99
N LEU A 184 7.10 2.65 17.99
CA LEU A 184 6.79 1.35 17.45
C LEU A 184 6.93 0.26 18.51
N LEU A 185 8.00 0.30 19.32
CA LEU A 185 8.19 -0.61 20.45
C LEU A 185 7.02 -0.51 21.44
N LEU A 186 6.64 0.71 21.85
CA LEU A 186 5.51 0.92 22.77
C LEU A 186 4.19 0.34 22.21
N GLY A 187 3.89 0.63 20.94
CA GLY A 187 2.68 0.14 20.30
C GLY A 187 2.66 -1.38 20.12
N MET A 188 3.79 -1.98 19.73
CA MET A 188 3.91 -3.43 19.58
C MET A 188 3.84 -4.14 20.93
N HIS A 189 4.52 -3.63 21.95
CA HIS A 189 4.52 -4.24 23.27
C HIS A 189 3.13 -4.19 23.90
N ALA A 190 2.43 -3.06 23.79
CA ALA A 190 1.06 -2.96 24.31
C ALA A 190 0.12 -3.98 23.64
N ARG A 191 0.24 -4.18 22.33
CA ARG A 191 -0.54 -5.19 21.60
C ARG A 191 -0.13 -6.62 21.94
N ALA A 192 1.16 -6.88 22.09
CA ALA A 192 1.68 -8.19 22.45
C ALA A 192 1.20 -8.65 23.83
N GLU A 193 1.08 -7.72 24.78
CA GLU A 193 0.60 -8.00 26.14
C GLU A 193 -0.92 -7.86 26.31
N GLY A 194 -1.64 -7.43 25.27
CA GLY A 194 -3.08 -7.19 25.36
C GLY A 194 -3.47 -6.07 26.33
N VAL A 195 -2.58 -5.08 26.53
CA VAL A 195 -2.82 -3.93 27.43
C VAL A 195 -3.23 -2.69 26.64
N ALA A 196 -3.77 -1.70 27.34
CA ALA A 196 -4.14 -0.42 26.73
C ALA A 196 -2.93 0.26 26.07
N LEU A 197 -3.16 0.93 24.94
CA LEU A 197 -2.12 1.68 24.25
C LEU A 197 -1.66 2.88 25.10
N PRO A 198 -0.35 3.13 25.20
CA PRO A 198 0.17 4.32 25.88
C PRO A 198 -0.34 5.62 25.24
N ALA A 199 -0.37 6.69 26.01
CA ALA A 199 -0.78 8.01 25.53
C ALA A 199 0.05 8.46 24.31
N GLY A 200 -0.65 8.91 23.27
CA GLY A 200 -0.04 9.34 22.01
C GLY A 200 0.37 8.20 21.06
N VAL A 201 0.12 6.93 21.41
CA VAL A 201 0.30 5.81 20.46
C VAL A 201 -1.04 5.54 19.78
N VAL A 202 -1.08 5.67 18.45
CA VAL A 202 -2.28 5.43 17.65
C VAL A 202 -2.63 3.94 17.61
N GLN A 203 -3.92 3.61 17.58
CA GLN A 203 -4.33 2.22 17.39
C GLN A 203 -4.06 1.74 15.97
N PHE A 204 -3.42 0.58 15.84
CA PHE A 204 -3.08 0.01 14.54
C PHE A 204 -4.30 -0.12 13.62
N ASP A 205 -4.16 0.45 12.42
CA ASP A 205 -5.07 0.37 11.30
C ASP A 205 -4.22 0.05 10.06
N ALA A 206 -4.34 -1.17 9.54
CA ALA A 206 -3.47 -1.66 8.48
C ALA A 206 -3.51 -0.76 7.23
N PHE A 207 -4.69 -0.23 6.86
CA PHE A 207 -4.81 0.65 5.70
C PHE A 207 -4.04 1.96 5.85
N GLN A 208 -3.83 2.46 7.08
CA GLN A 208 -3.03 3.68 7.29
C GLN A 208 -1.53 3.45 7.04
N GLY A 209 -1.05 2.22 7.19
CA GLY A 209 0.34 1.84 6.96
C GLY A 209 0.64 1.31 5.56
N MET A 210 -0.37 0.77 4.88
CA MET A 210 -0.25 0.22 3.52
C MET A 210 0.12 1.29 2.48
N ALA A 211 0.74 0.86 1.39
CA ALA A 211 0.94 1.66 0.19
C ALA A 211 -0.37 1.81 -0.61
N THR A 212 -0.45 2.82 -1.47
CA THR A 212 -1.62 3.04 -2.34
C THR A 212 -1.31 2.63 -3.78
N VAL A 213 -2.21 1.84 -4.37
CA VAL A 213 -2.09 1.36 -5.76
C VAL A 213 -2.72 2.39 -6.70
N ALA A 214 -1.93 2.96 -7.60
CA ALA A 214 -2.46 3.87 -8.62
C ALA A 214 -3.19 3.08 -9.72
N ALA A 215 -4.36 3.56 -10.13
CA ALA A 215 -5.09 3.02 -11.25
C ALA A 215 -4.35 3.27 -12.58
N ARG A 216 -4.42 2.31 -13.50
CA ARG A 216 -4.00 2.50 -14.90
C ARG A 216 -5.05 3.33 -15.66
N ARG A 217 -4.71 3.86 -16.84
CA ARG A 217 -5.55 4.78 -17.64
C ARG A 217 -6.99 4.29 -17.92
N GLU A 218 -7.21 2.98 -17.88
CA GLU A 218 -8.53 2.37 -18.11
C GLU A 218 -9.30 2.05 -16.81
N GLY A 219 -8.87 2.61 -15.68
CA GLY A 219 -9.45 2.30 -14.37
C GLY A 219 -9.17 0.85 -13.94
N THR A 220 -8.02 0.30 -14.36
CA THR A 220 -7.65 -1.10 -14.11
C THR A 220 -6.49 -1.22 -13.12
N PHE A 221 -6.46 -2.33 -12.41
CA PHE A 221 -5.45 -2.69 -11.40
C PHE A 221 -4.88 -4.08 -11.70
N ASN A 222 -3.57 -4.24 -11.55
CA ASN A 222 -2.89 -5.53 -11.68
C ASN A 222 -2.85 -6.24 -10.32
N LEU A 223 -3.69 -7.25 -10.13
CA LEU A 223 -3.76 -7.97 -8.86
C LEU A 223 -2.52 -8.82 -8.60
N GLU A 224 -1.85 -9.32 -9.64
CA GLU A 224 -0.62 -10.08 -9.46
C GLU A 224 0.48 -9.19 -8.88
N ALA A 225 0.64 -7.98 -9.43
CA ALA A 225 1.58 -6.99 -8.89
C ALA A 225 1.23 -6.58 -7.45
N VAL A 226 -0.06 -6.44 -7.14
CA VAL A 226 -0.52 -6.16 -5.77
C VAL A 226 -0.24 -7.33 -4.84
N ALA A 227 -0.50 -8.56 -5.26
CA ALA A 227 -0.41 -9.76 -4.42
C ALA A 227 1.03 -10.19 -4.10
N VAL A 228 2.01 -9.83 -4.93
CA VAL A 228 3.43 -10.13 -4.68
C VAL A 228 4.14 -9.05 -3.86
N ASN A 229 3.54 -7.87 -3.69
CA ASN A 229 4.10 -6.78 -2.89
C ASN A 229 3.31 -6.62 -1.59
N ASP A 230 3.93 -7.04 -0.50
CA ASP A 230 3.35 -7.04 0.84
C ASP A 230 3.02 -5.65 1.41
N GLN A 231 3.42 -4.56 0.73
CA GLN A 231 2.98 -3.20 1.07
C GLN A 231 1.63 -2.84 0.48
N LEU A 232 1.26 -3.45 -0.64
CA LEU A 232 0.10 -3.03 -1.42
C LEU A 232 -1.18 -3.69 -0.95
N HIS A 233 -1.08 -4.82 -0.26
CA HIS A 233 -2.26 -5.56 0.18
C HIS A 233 -2.38 -5.63 1.71
N TYR A 234 -3.62 -5.79 2.14
CA TYR A 234 -3.97 -5.95 3.53
C TYR A 234 -3.29 -7.20 4.10
N PRO A 235 -2.76 -7.15 5.34
CA PRO A 235 -2.03 -8.26 5.92
C PRO A 235 -2.80 -9.57 5.84
N TYR A 236 -2.12 -10.61 5.35
CA TYR A 236 -2.71 -11.94 5.39
C TYR A 236 -2.77 -12.44 6.82
N ARG A 237 -3.92 -12.96 7.22
CA ARG A 237 -4.10 -13.72 8.45
C ARG A 237 -4.98 -14.94 8.19
N GLY A 238 -4.86 -15.95 9.05
CA GLY A 238 -5.80 -17.05 9.06
C GLY A 238 -7.23 -16.55 9.25
N ARG A 239 -8.18 -17.18 8.54
CA ARG A 239 -9.60 -16.93 8.78
C ARG A 239 -9.97 -17.42 10.18
N ARG A 240 -10.80 -16.65 10.86
CA ARG A 240 -11.45 -17.10 12.10
C ARG A 240 -12.56 -18.10 11.78
N GLY A 241 -13.02 -18.85 12.78
CA GLY A 241 -14.04 -19.89 12.58
C GLY A 241 -15.35 -19.34 12.02
N ASP A 242 -15.79 -18.17 12.50
CA ASP A 242 -16.96 -17.46 11.99
C ASP A 242 -16.78 -16.96 10.55
N GLU A 243 -15.58 -16.49 10.17
CA GLU A 243 -15.28 -16.10 8.79
C GLU A 243 -15.25 -17.29 7.82
N GLN A 244 -14.89 -18.47 8.32
CA GLN A 244 -14.86 -19.70 7.55
C GLN A 244 -16.28 -20.10 7.10
N ASP A 245 -17.29 -19.93 7.95
CA ASP A 245 -18.68 -20.23 7.61
C ASP A 245 -19.18 -19.37 6.44
N PHE A 246 -18.88 -18.07 6.43
CA PHE A 246 -19.22 -17.18 5.31
C PHE A 246 -18.48 -17.55 4.03
N PHE A 247 -17.22 -17.97 4.16
CA PHE A 247 -16.45 -18.46 3.03
C PHE A 247 -17.07 -19.73 2.41
N ASP A 248 -17.47 -20.68 3.25
CA ASP A 248 -18.05 -21.93 2.79
C ASP A 248 -19.44 -21.70 2.15
N GLN A 249 -20.24 -20.78 2.69
CA GLN A 249 -21.48 -20.32 2.06
C GLN A 249 -21.23 -19.72 0.67
N TRP A 250 -20.27 -18.80 0.54
CA TRP A 250 -19.92 -18.21 -0.75
C TRP A 250 -19.43 -19.26 -1.76
N ARG A 251 -18.60 -20.20 -1.29
CA ARG A 251 -18.03 -21.27 -2.12
C ARG A 251 -19.09 -22.24 -2.65
N ALA A 252 -20.16 -22.46 -1.89
CA ALA A 252 -21.27 -23.32 -2.28
C ALA A 252 -22.17 -22.72 -3.38
N LEU A 253 -22.08 -21.41 -3.64
CA LEU A 253 -22.91 -20.72 -4.64
C LEU A 253 -22.37 -20.91 -6.07
N ASP A 254 -23.27 -21.21 -7.00
CA ASP A 254 -22.94 -21.34 -8.42
C ASP A 254 -22.47 -19.99 -9.00
N ILE A 255 -21.51 -20.02 -9.92
CA ILE A 255 -20.94 -18.79 -10.51
C ILE A 255 -21.97 -17.98 -11.32
N LYS A 256 -23.06 -18.63 -11.77
CA LYS A 256 -24.20 -18.01 -12.47
C LYS A 256 -25.16 -17.31 -11.52
N GLN A 257 -25.12 -17.61 -10.21
CA GLN A 257 -25.92 -16.95 -9.17
C GLN A 257 -25.29 -15.60 -8.77
N THR A 258 -25.08 -14.72 -9.75
CA THR A 258 -24.26 -13.51 -9.60
C THR A 258 -24.71 -12.59 -8.47
N ARG A 259 -26.03 -12.45 -8.25
CA ARG A 259 -26.58 -11.61 -7.18
C ARG A 259 -26.34 -12.22 -5.78
N GLN A 260 -26.67 -13.50 -5.58
CA GLN A 260 -26.44 -14.16 -4.29
C GLN A 260 -24.95 -14.22 -3.97
N ARG A 261 -24.13 -14.52 -4.98
CA ARG A 261 -22.68 -14.61 -4.85
C ARG A 261 -22.03 -13.27 -4.55
N GLY A 262 -22.55 -12.18 -5.14
CA GLY A 262 -22.14 -10.81 -4.82
C GLY A 262 -22.44 -10.47 -3.35
N ALA A 263 -23.67 -10.69 -2.90
CA ALA A 263 -24.08 -10.42 -1.51
C ALA A 263 -23.28 -11.26 -0.49
N ALA A 264 -23.03 -12.55 -0.76
CA ALA A 264 -22.18 -13.39 0.08
C ALA A 264 -20.72 -12.89 0.11
N ASN A 265 -20.23 -12.36 -1.01
CA ASN A 265 -18.88 -11.80 -1.08
C ASN A 265 -18.74 -10.55 -0.22
N GLU A 266 -19.69 -9.61 -0.31
CA GLU A 266 -19.73 -8.41 0.54
C GLU A 266 -19.79 -8.79 2.03
N GLN A 267 -20.56 -9.82 2.38
CA GLN A 267 -20.65 -10.31 3.75
C GLN A 267 -19.32 -10.87 4.26
N MET A 268 -18.55 -11.59 3.44
CA MET A 268 -17.19 -12.02 3.82
C MET A 268 -16.27 -10.85 4.15
N TYR A 269 -16.26 -9.78 3.35
CA TYR A 269 -15.46 -8.59 3.65
C TYR A 269 -15.95 -7.86 4.90
N ARG A 270 -17.26 -7.75 5.08
CA ARG A 270 -17.87 -7.13 6.27
C ARG A 270 -17.38 -7.80 7.55
N GLU A 271 -17.44 -9.13 7.63
CA GLU A 271 -17.08 -9.84 8.85
C GLU A 271 -15.56 -9.88 9.06
N LEU A 272 -14.76 -10.02 7.99
CA LEU A 272 -13.30 -9.85 8.06
C LEU A 272 -12.93 -8.50 8.72
N LEU A 273 -13.51 -7.41 8.22
CA LEU A 273 -13.24 -6.05 8.71
C LEU A 273 -13.72 -5.86 10.14
N LYS A 274 -14.91 -6.36 10.51
CA LYS A 274 -15.41 -6.29 11.89
C LYS A 274 -14.51 -7.04 12.86
N ASN A 275 -14.05 -8.22 12.48
CA ASN A 275 -13.14 -9.03 13.29
C ASN A 275 -11.77 -8.40 13.49
N ASP A 276 -11.37 -7.51 12.58
CA ASP A 276 -10.15 -6.71 12.67
C ASP A 276 -10.36 -5.35 13.35
N GLY A 277 -11.55 -5.11 13.91
CA GLY A 277 -11.86 -3.92 14.70
C GLY A 277 -12.32 -2.71 13.89
N TYR A 278 -12.64 -2.89 12.60
CA TYR A 278 -13.26 -1.84 11.80
C TYR A 278 -14.77 -1.75 12.11
N ARG A 279 -15.28 -0.53 12.20
CA ARG A 279 -16.70 -0.27 12.41
C ARG A 279 -17.40 -0.03 11.08
N ILE A 280 -18.32 -0.91 10.73
CA ILE A 280 -19.15 -0.75 9.53
C ILE A 280 -20.16 0.38 9.74
N ILE A 281 -20.27 1.26 8.74
CA ILE A 281 -21.21 2.37 8.75
C ILE A 281 -22.38 2.01 7.82
N PRO A 282 -23.62 1.89 8.33
CA PRO A 282 -24.77 1.53 7.52
C PRO A 282 -25.15 2.64 6.53
N GLY A 283 -25.67 2.24 5.37
CA GLY A 283 -26.10 3.16 4.30
C GLY A 283 -25.15 3.16 3.11
N GLY A 284 -25.15 4.28 2.37
CA GLY A 284 -24.25 4.51 1.24
C GLY A 284 -24.77 3.96 -0.09
N THR A 285 -26.03 3.50 -0.12
CA THR A 285 -26.68 2.96 -1.32
C THR A 285 -27.96 3.73 -1.67
N TYR A 286 -28.44 3.53 -2.90
CA TYR A 286 -29.68 4.12 -3.40
C TYR A 286 -30.41 3.16 -4.35
N GLY A 287 -31.69 3.45 -4.59
CA GLY A 287 -32.52 2.69 -5.54
C GLY A 287 -32.80 1.27 -5.04
N GLY A 288 -33.14 1.13 -3.76
CA GLY A 288 -33.41 -0.18 -3.14
C GLY A 288 -32.15 -1.00 -2.87
N SER A 289 -31.07 -0.33 -2.45
CA SER A 289 -29.80 -0.94 -2.03
C SER A 289 -29.03 -1.68 -3.14
N GLN A 290 -29.28 -1.32 -4.41
CA GLN A 290 -28.62 -1.95 -5.56
C GLN A 290 -27.44 -1.15 -6.12
N ASN A 291 -27.36 0.15 -5.81
CA ASN A 291 -26.36 1.05 -6.36
C ASN A 291 -25.71 1.84 -5.23
N GLY A 292 -24.45 2.23 -5.41
CA GLY A 292 -23.73 3.09 -4.47
C GLY A 292 -22.41 2.47 -4.03
N PHE A 293 -22.13 2.56 -2.75
CA PHE A 293 -20.96 1.97 -2.11
C PHE A 293 -21.29 0.56 -1.60
N ASP A 294 -20.47 -0.44 -1.94
CA ASP A 294 -20.69 -1.81 -1.44
C ASP A 294 -20.51 -1.85 0.09
N LEU A 295 -19.49 -1.14 0.60
CA LEU A 295 -19.27 -1.01 2.03
C LEU A 295 -18.63 0.32 2.39
N VAL A 296 -19.12 0.94 3.46
CA VAL A 296 -18.50 2.09 4.12
C VAL A 296 -18.12 1.69 5.53
N PHE A 297 -16.91 2.03 5.96
CA PHE A 297 -16.42 1.65 7.28
C PHE A 297 -15.42 2.67 7.84
N MET A 298 -15.28 2.65 9.15
CA MET A 298 -14.34 3.48 9.90
C MET A 298 -13.28 2.60 10.54
N GLY A 299 -12.02 2.98 10.36
CA GLY A 299 -10.90 2.26 10.96
C GLY A 299 -10.70 2.57 12.44
N PRO A 300 -9.90 1.75 13.14
CA PRO A 300 -9.55 1.99 14.55
C PRO A 300 -8.91 3.35 14.81
N ALA A 301 -8.27 3.95 13.79
CA ALA A 301 -7.68 5.29 13.85
C ALA A 301 -8.69 6.43 13.55
N GLY A 302 -9.96 6.11 13.25
CA GLY A 302 -11.02 7.09 12.98
C GLY A 302 -11.12 7.57 11.52
N ASP A 303 -10.29 7.05 10.62
CA ASP A 303 -10.39 7.36 9.19
C ASP A 303 -11.53 6.59 8.51
N VAL A 304 -12.12 7.18 7.47
CA VAL A 304 -13.27 6.65 6.74
C VAL A 304 -12.83 6.06 5.40
N TYR A 305 -13.36 4.88 5.10
CA TYR A 305 -13.05 4.10 3.90
C TYR A 305 -14.33 3.77 3.13
N VAL A 306 -14.22 3.81 1.81
CA VAL A 306 -15.19 3.19 0.89
C VAL A 306 -14.52 1.98 0.24
N LEU A 307 -15.20 0.85 0.25
CA LEU A 307 -14.78 -0.39 -0.39
C LEU A 307 -15.69 -0.72 -1.57
N GLU A 308 -15.06 -1.05 -2.68
CA GLU A 308 -15.71 -1.73 -3.81
C GLU A 308 -15.25 -3.19 -3.82
N VAL A 309 -16.19 -4.12 -3.84
CA VAL A 309 -15.96 -5.55 -3.84
C VAL A 309 -16.07 -6.09 -5.26
N LYS A 310 -15.06 -6.84 -5.71
CA LYS A 310 -15.01 -7.42 -7.06
C LYS A 310 -14.65 -8.89 -7.01
N HIS A 311 -15.23 -9.65 -7.94
CA HIS A 311 -14.72 -10.97 -8.29
C HIS A 311 -13.59 -10.82 -9.30
N ALA A 312 -12.39 -11.26 -8.93
CA ALA A 312 -11.25 -11.20 -9.83
C ALA A 312 -11.41 -12.23 -10.95
N LYS A 313 -11.41 -11.76 -12.20
CA LYS A 313 -11.30 -12.60 -13.39
C LYS A 313 -9.95 -12.30 -14.01
N SER A 314 -9.09 -13.31 -14.18
CA SER A 314 -7.82 -13.20 -14.92
C SER A 314 -6.82 -12.15 -14.40
N GLY A 315 -6.47 -12.18 -13.11
CA GLY A 315 -5.33 -11.40 -12.58
C GLY A 315 -5.53 -9.87 -12.51
N HIS A 316 -6.69 -9.35 -12.92
CA HIS A 316 -6.98 -7.93 -12.98
C HIS A 316 -8.31 -7.58 -12.32
N VAL A 317 -8.42 -6.33 -11.88
CA VAL A 317 -9.70 -5.70 -11.50
C VAL A 317 -9.89 -4.44 -12.34
N SER A 318 -11.09 -4.27 -12.88
CA SER A 318 -11.47 -3.09 -13.64
C SER A 318 -12.64 -2.39 -12.96
N MET A 319 -12.54 -1.08 -12.81
CA MET A 319 -13.63 -0.24 -12.33
C MET A 319 -14.61 0.02 -13.47
N ALA A 320 -15.91 -0.04 -13.20
CA ALA A 320 -16.89 0.26 -14.22
C ALA A 320 -16.89 1.76 -14.52
N ARG A 321 -17.06 2.13 -15.79
CA ARG A 321 -17.27 3.53 -16.19
C ARG A 321 -18.75 3.88 -16.06
N VAL A 322 -19.07 4.86 -15.22
CA VAL A 322 -20.42 5.34 -14.94
C VAL A 322 -20.51 6.81 -15.39
N ASN A 323 -20.95 7.01 -16.63
CA ASN A 323 -20.92 8.31 -17.34
C ASN A 323 -19.47 8.76 -17.59
N GLN A 324 -19.12 9.98 -17.17
CA GLN A 324 -17.79 10.56 -17.39
C GLN A 324 -16.74 10.12 -16.35
N HIS A 325 -17.12 9.34 -15.33
CA HIS A 325 -16.25 8.91 -14.24
C HIS A 325 -16.26 7.37 -14.12
N PHE A 326 -15.12 6.79 -13.80
CA PHE A 326 -14.99 5.44 -13.27
C PHE A 326 -15.48 5.39 -11.82
N GLN A 327 -16.00 4.23 -11.40
CA GLN A 327 -16.27 3.95 -10.00
C GLN A 327 -15.05 4.30 -9.13
N MET A 328 -15.30 4.80 -7.92
CA MET A 328 -14.29 5.26 -6.96
C MET A 328 -13.52 6.53 -7.38
N GLU A 329 -13.78 7.18 -8.52
CA GLU A 329 -13.34 8.57 -8.72
C GLU A 329 -14.12 9.54 -7.80
N ASP A 330 -13.54 10.68 -7.41
CA ASP A 330 -14.23 11.68 -6.56
C ASP A 330 -15.53 12.18 -7.20
N GLY A 331 -15.55 12.36 -8.53
CA GLY A 331 -16.76 12.73 -9.27
C GLY A 331 -17.83 11.63 -9.26
N TRP A 332 -17.42 10.36 -9.22
CA TRP A 332 -18.36 9.25 -9.03
C TRP A 332 -18.91 9.23 -7.60
N VAL A 333 -18.05 9.38 -6.59
CA VAL A 333 -18.46 9.44 -5.17
C VAL A 333 -19.47 10.57 -4.96
N THR A 334 -19.19 11.77 -5.49
CA THR A 334 -20.09 12.93 -5.42
C THR A 334 -21.47 12.62 -6.02
N ARG A 335 -21.51 11.90 -7.14
CA ARG A 335 -22.76 11.48 -7.78
C ARG A 335 -23.52 10.43 -6.97
N VAL A 336 -22.84 9.50 -6.31
CA VAL A 336 -23.48 8.54 -5.40
C VAL A 336 -24.13 9.32 -4.25
N LEU A 337 -23.38 10.22 -3.61
CA LEU A 337 -23.86 11.08 -2.51
C LEU A 337 -25.10 11.88 -2.91
N SER A 338 -25.17 12.43 -4.13
CA SER A 338 -26.33 13.19 -4.59
C SER A 338 -27.58 12.35 -4.89
N LYS A 339 -27.46 11.02 -4.83
CA LYS A 339 -28.54 10.07 -5.14
C LYS A 339 -28.96 9.22 -3.96
N LEU A 340 -28.24 9.30 -2.84
CA LEU A 340 -28.54 8.51 -1.66
C LEU A 340 -30.01 8.67 -1.25
N ASP A 341 -30.56 7.60 -0.71
CA ASP A 341 -31.92 7.61 -0.20
C ASP A 341 -32.01 8.67 0.92
N SER A 342 -33.13 9.40 0.99
CA SER A 342 -33.29 10.54 1.92
C SER A 342 -33.18 10.18 3.40
N HIS A 343 -33.25 8.89 3.73
CA HIS A 343 -33.11 8.33 5.07
C HIS A 343 -31.82 7.53 5.24
N ASP A 344 -30.74 7.91 4.52
CA ASP A 344 -29.43 7.27 4.67
C ASP A 344 -29.01 7.20 6.16
N PRO A 345 -28.72 6.00 6.70
CA PRO A 345 -28.43 5.83 8.12
C PRO A 345 -27.13 6.47 8.64
N GLY A 346 -26.26 7.01 7.77
CA GLY A 346 -25.10 7.80 8.19
C GLY A 346 -23.85 7.66 7.32
N ALA A 347 -23.75 6.62 6.48
CA ALA A 347 -22.60 6.44 5.58
C ALA A 347 -22.42 7.61 4.62
N GLY A 348 -23.50 8.17 4.08
CA GLY A 348 -23.45 9.33 3.18
C GLY A 348 -22.77 10.54 3.80
N GLN A 349 -23.14 10.89 5.03
CA GLN A 349 -22.55 12.03 5.74
C GLN A 349 -21.04 11.80 6.01
N GLN A 350 -20.67 10.60 6.47
CA GLN A 350 -19.28 10.28 6.79
C GLN A 350 -18.38 10.32 5.54
N VAL A 351 -18.88 9.81 4.41
CA VAL A 351 -18.18 9.85 3.13
C VAL A 351 -18.08 11.29 2.61
N ALA A 352 -19.15 12.08 2.69
CA ALA A 352 -19.15 13.48 2.28
C ALA A 352 -18.13 14.31 3.08
N ASP A 353 -18.09 14.16 4.40
CA ASP A 353 -17.16 14.88 5.27
C ASP A 353 -15.70 14.48 5.00
N ALA A 354 -15.45 13.18 4.82
CA ALA A 354 -14.11 12.70 4.49
C ALA A 354 -13.66 13.18 3.10
N LEU A 355 -14.56 13.17 2.10
CA LEU A 355 -14.29 13.64 0.75
C LEU A 355 -13.99 15.15 0.74
N ALA A 356 -14.79 15.95 1.43
CA ALA A 356 -14.62 17.40 1.52
C ALA A 356 -13.27 17.79 2.15
N ARG A 357 -12.79 16.99 3.10
CA ARG A 357 -11.47 17.15 3.74
C ARG A 357 -10.33 16.54 2.91
N GLN A 358 -10.62 15.94 1.75
CA GLN A 358 -9.69 15.15 0.94
C GLN A 358 -9.04 13.99 1.72
N ARG A 359 -9.75 13.47 2.74
CA ARG A 359 -9.33 12.39 3.63
C ARG A 359 -10.11 11.09 3.43
N LEU A 360 -10.82 10.95 2.31
CA LEU A 360 -11.57 9.73 1.98
C LEU A 360 -10.63 8.68 1.39
N PHE A 361 -10.44 7.57 2.10
CA PHE A 361 -9.71 6.43 1.58
C PHE A 361 -10.61 5.52 0.75
N LYS A 362 -10.02 4.94 -0.29
CA LYS A 362 -10.69 4.09 -1.26
C LYS A 362 -9.99 2.75 -1.31
N VAL A 363 -10.78 1.68 -1.27
CA VAL A 363 -10.28 0.31 -1.16
C VAL A 363 -10.96 -0.56 -2.20
N ILE A 364 -10.21 -1.48 -2.77
CA ILE A 364 -10.78 -2.60 -3.53
C ILE A 364 -10.64 -3.87 -2.70
N GLY A 365 -11.72 -4.65 -2.63
CA GLY A 365 -11.73 -6.03 -2.15
C GLY A 365 -11.85 -6.96 -3.35
N ALA A 366 -10.76 -7.63 -3.73
CA ALA A 366 -10.74 -8.58 -4.83
C ALA A 366 -10.77 -10.02 -4.30
N THR A 367 -11.84 -10.74 -4.65
CA THR A 367 -11.98 -12.16 -4.31
C THR A 367 -11.46 -13.01 -5.45
N LEU A 368 -10.38 -13.73 -5.19
CA LEU A 368 -9.73 -14.62 -6.16
C LEU A 368 -10.58 -15.89 -6.40
N PRO A 369 -10.33 -16.65 -7.49
CA PRO A 369 -11.06 -17.87 -7.79
C PRO A 369 -11.01 -18.94 -6.69
N ASP A 370 -9.91 -19.00 -5.94
CA ASP A 370 -9.73 -19.89 -4.79
C ASP A 370 -10.41 -19.37 -3.51
N GLY A 371 -11.02 -18.19 -3.56
CA GLY A 371 -11.68 -17.56 -2.43
C GLY A 371 -10.80 -16.68 -1.54
N LYS A 372 -9.52 -16.54 -1.87
CA LYS A 372 -8.64 -15.62 -1.15
C LYS A 372 -9.13 -14.19 -1.34
N LEU A 373 -9.16 -13.44 -0.24
CA LEU A 373 -9.51 -12.02 -0.23
C LEU A 373 -8.23 -11.20 -0.34
N VAL A 374 -8.20 -10.25 -1.27
CA VAL A 374 -7.11 -9.31 -1.46
C VAL A 374 -7.70 -7.91 -1.32
N LEU A 375 -7.39 -7.23 -0.22
CA LEU A 375 -7.81 -5.84 -0.01
C LEU A 375 -6.64 -4.91 -0.25
N PHE A 376 -6.84 -3.82 -0.98
CA PHE A 376 -5.77 -2.84 -1.24
C PHE A 376 -6.32 -1.42 -1.39
N LYS A 377 -5.54 -0.44 -0.95
CA LYS A 377 -5.86 0.98 -1.15
C LYS A 377 -5.64 1.38 -2.60
N ILE A 378 -6.49 2.25 -3.11
CA ILE A 378 -6.40 2.71 -4.49
C ILE A 378 -6.36 4.23 -4.62
N ASP A 379 -5.65 4.70 -5.65
CA ASP A 379 -5.70 6.07 -6.13
C ASP A 379 -6.22 6.12 -7.56
N MET A 380 -7.42 6.69 -7.72
CA MET A 380 -8.08 6.86 -9.01
C MET A 380 -7.69 8.15 -9.74
N SER A 381 -6.90 9.05 -9.12
CA SER A 381 -6.48 10.31 -9.74
C SER A 381 -5.62 10.09 -10.98
N ALA A 382 -4.85 9.01 -11.00
CA ALA A 382 -3.96 8.62 -12.10
C ALA A 382 -4.68 8.26 -13.40
N VAL A 383 -5.97 7.89 -13.35
CA VAL A 383 -6.76 7.57 -14.56
C VAL A 383 -6.82 8.77 -15.52
N ARG A 384 -6.70 9.99 -14.99
CA ARG A 384 -6.73 11.24 -15.76
C ARG A 384 -5.36 11.89 -15.94
N ALA A 385 -4.30 11.33 -15.36
CA ALA A 385 -2.96 11.87 -15.48
C ALA A 385 -2.42 11.64 -16.90
N ARG A 386 -1.94 12.72 -17.54
CA ARG A 386 -1.37 12.71 -18.88
C ARG A 386 0.12 12.44 -18.82
#